data_AF-A0A087T2C3-F1
#
_entry.id   AF-A0A087T2C3-F1
#
_cell.length_a   1.000
_cell.length_b   1.000
_cell.length_c   1.000
_cell.angle_alpha   90.00
_cell.angle_beta   90.00
_cell.angle_gamma   90.00
#
_symmetry.space_group_name_H-M   'P 1'
#
loop_
_entity.id
_entity.type
_entity.pdbx_description
1 polymer ?
#
loop_
_entity_poly.entity_id
_entity_poly.type
_entity_poly.pdbx_seq_one_letter_code
_entity_poly.pdbx_strand_id
1 'polypeptide(L)'
;MSALRNCEVIARDLVLELYAATGTRISSSAAARRLNKVGLYARKPMVCVPFTPASRGARLNWCRRHVQWSQNDWARVLFTDKSR
;
A
#
# COMPACT_ATOMS: atom_id res chain seq x y z
N MET A 1 1.98 -2.59 14.26
CA MET A 1 1.68 -2.14 12.87
C MET A 1 2.48 -0.87 12.62
N SER A 2 3.58 -0.97 11.85
CA SER A 2 4.47 0.18 11.61
C SER A 2 3.77 1.21 10.72
N ALA A 3 3.54 2.41 11.25
CA ALA A 3 2.84 3.53 10.60
C ALA A 3 3.40 3.99 9.24
N LEU A 4 4.57 3.48 8.84
CA LEU A 4 5.26 3.83 7.59
C LEU A 4 4.71 3.14 6.32
N ARG A 5 3.67 2.30 6.43
CA ARG A 5 3.16 1.50 5.29
C ARG A 5 1.71 1.79 4.89
N ASN A 6 1.03 2.73 5.54
CA ASN A 6 -0.39 2.96 5.27
C ASN A 6 -0.56 4.04 4.19
N CYS A 7 -0.39 3.66 2.92
CA CYS A 7 -0.61 4.53 1.76
C CYS A 7 -2.09 4.85 1.49
N GLU A 8 -2.99 4.35 2.34
CA GLU A 8 -4.45 4.41 2.16
C GLU A 8 -5.12 5.49 3.05
N VAL A 9 -4.39 6.11 3.97
CA VAL A 9 -4.94 7.12 4.89
C VAL A 9 -5.06 8.47 4.18
N ILE A 10 -6.28 9.00 4.15
CA ILE A 10 -6.55 10.32 3.55
C ILE A 10 -6.41 11.40 4.63
N ALA A 11 -6.07 12.63 4.23
CA ALA A 11 -5.93 13.77 5.15
C ALA A 11 -7.14 13.98 6.08
N ARG A 12 -8.35 13.60 5.63
CA ARG A 12 -9.58 13.60 6.45
C ARG A 12 -9.44 12.67 7.65
N ASP A 13 -9.03 11.43 7.40
CA ASP A 13 -8.96 10.40 8.43
C ASP A 13 -7.92 10.79 9.48
N LEU A 14 -6.79 11.33 9.01
CA LEU A 14 -5.75 11.88 9.89
C LEU A 14 -6.25 13.07 10.74
N VAL A 15 -7.07 13.96 10.19
CA VAL A 15 -7.68 15.06 10.97
C VAL A 15 -8.63 14.52 12.03
N LEU A 16 -9.41 13.47 11.72
CA LEU A 16 -10.32 12.82 12.67
C LEU A 16 -9.56 12.10 13.79
N GLU A 17 -8.52 11.34 13.45
CA GLU A 17 -7.67 10.66 14.44
C GLU A 17 -6.98 11.66 15.38
N LEU A 18 -6.42 12.74 14.82
CA LEU A 18 -5.81 13.79 15.62
C LEU A 18 -6.83 14.45 16.55
N TYR A 19 -8.03 14.75 16.06
CA TYR A 19 -9.08 15.32 16.89
C TYR A 19 -9.49 14.37 18.03
N ALA A 20 -9.65 13.08 17.74
CA ALA A 20 -9.97 12.09 18.76
C ALA A 20 -8.88 11.94 19.82
N ALA A 21 -7.61 12.06 19.44
CA ALA A 21 -6.47 11.91 20.35
C ALA A 21 -6.18 13.14 21.22
N THR A 22 -6.34 14.36 20.68
CA THR A 22 -5.96 15.60 21.39
C THR A 22 -7.14 16.49 21.77
N GLY A 23 -8.36 16.20 21.29
CA GLY A 23 -9.54 17.05 21.47
C GLY A 23 -9.49 18.38 20.72
N THR A 24 -8.41 18.65 19.98
CA THR A 24 -8.19 19.91 19.27
C THR A 24 -8.61 19.78 17.82
N ARG A 25 -9.59 20.57 17.40
CA ARG A 25 -10.03 20.59 16.00
C ARG A 25 -9.04 21.43 15.18
N ILE A 26 -8.28 20.77 14.31
CA ILE A 26 -7.39 21.44 13.37
C ILE A 26 -8.01 21.47 11.97
N SER A 27 -7.75 22.55 11.21
CA SER A 27 -8.13 22.57 9.81
C SER A 27 -7.29 21.60 8.98
N SER A 28 -7.81 21.16 7.84
CA SER A 28 -7.07 20.34 6.86
C SER A 28 -5.78 21.02 6.40
N SER A 29 -5.79 22.35 6.21
CA SER A 29 -4.61 23.14 5.85
C SER A 29 -3.55 23.17 6.95
N ALA A 30 -3.96 23.23 8.22
CA ALA A 30 -3.04 23.17 9.35
C ALA A 30 -2.44 21.76 9.50
N ALA A 31 -3.23 20.71 9.27
CA ALA A 31 -2.75 19.34 9.22
C ALA A 31 -1.73 19.14 8.09
N ALA A 32 -2.05 19.60 6.87
CA ALA A 32 -1.14 19.50 5.73
C ALA A 32 0.18 20.24 5.94
N ARG A 33 0.18 21.43 6.54
CA ARG A 33 1.43 22.16 6.87
C ARG A 33 2.30 21.40 7.87
N ARG A 34 1.69 20.79 8.89
CA ARG A 34 2.41 19.99 9.89
C ARG A 34 3.02 18.73 9.26
N LEU A 35 2.26 18.04 8.40
CA LEU A 35 2.75 16.89 7.66
C LEU A 35 3.95 17.27 6.77
N ASN A 36 3.85 18.36 6.01
CA ASN A 36 4.96 18.86 5.19
C ASN A 36 6.20 19.19 6.02
N LYS A 37 6.03 19.77 7.22
CA LYS A 37 7.14 20.07 8.13
C LYS A 37 7.94 18.83 8.54
N VAL A 38 7.30 17.67 8.63
CA VAL A 38 7.96 16.37 8.93
C VAL A 38 8.27 15.55 7.66
N GLY A 39 8.17 16.16 6.48
CA GLY A 39 8.50 15.52 5.20
C GLY A 39 7.40 14.60 4.64
N LEU A 40 6.20 14.63 5.20
CA LEU A 40 5.04 13.88 4.69
C LEU A 40 4.21 14.76 3.76
N TYR A 41 3.92 14.25 2.56
CA TYR A 41 3.15 14.95 1.53
C TYR A 41 2.20 14.00 0.82
N ALA A 42 1.18 14.56 0.17
CA ALA A 42 0.20 13.79 -0.56
C ALA A 42 0.84 13.07 -1.77
N ARG A 43 0.44 11.84 -2.01
CA ARG A 43 0.82 11.04 -3.18
C ARG A 43 -0.44 10.66 -3.95
N LYS A 44 -0.32 10.52 -5.28
CA LYS A 44 -1.38 9.92 -6.09
C LYS A 44 -1.40 8.42 -5.80
N PRO A 45 -2.54 7.84 -5.37
CA PRO A 45 -2.65 6.39 -5.20
C PRO A 45 -2.37 5.68 -6.52
N MET A 46 -1.69 4.53 -6.45
CA MET A 46 -1.51 3.70 -7.63
C MET A 46 -2.86 3.06 -7.99
N VAL A 47 -3.30 3.22 -9.24
CA VAL A 47 -4.53 2.58 -9.72
C VAL A 47 -4.19 1.12 -10.01
N CYS A 48 -4.52 0.24 -9.07
CA CYS A 48 -4.35 -1.21 -9.21
C CYS A 48 -5.71 -1.90 -9.08
N VAL A 49 -5.90 -2.99 -9.82
CA VAL A 49 -6.99 -3.93 -9.52
C VAL A 49 -6.69 -4.55 -8.16
N PRO A 50 -7.55 -4.36 -7.13
CA PRO A 50 -7.27 -4.91 -5.82
C PRO A 50 -7.23 -6.43 -5.88
N PHE A 51 -6.14 -7.03 -5.40
CA PHE A 51 -6.11 -8.47 -5.16
C PHE A 51 -6.97 -8.82 -3.96
N THR A 52 -7.83 -9.83 -4.13
CA THR A 52 -8.49 -10.49 -2.98
C THR A 52 -7.42 -11.05 -2.03
N PRO A 53 -7.65 -11.10 -0.70
CA PRO A 53 -6.68 -11.67 0.24
C PRO A 53 -6.21 -13.08 -0.14
N ALA A 54 -7.13 -13.91 -0.65
CA ALA A 54 -6.82 -15.25 -1.14
C ALA A 54 -5.85 -15.23 -2.33
N SER A 55 -6.12 -14.40 -3.35
CA SER A 55 -5.24 -14.29 -4.52
C SER A 55 -3.85 -13.74 -4.16
N ARG A 56 -3.78 -12.81 -3.18
CA ARG A 56 -2.51 -12.30 -2.63
C ARG A 56 -1.71 -13.41 -1.94
N GLY A 57 -2.37 -14.22 -1.11
CA GLY A 57 -1.74 -15.35 -0.43
C GLY A 57 -1.23 -16.42 -1.41
N ALA A 58 -2.04 -16.76 -2.42
CA ALA A 58 -1.65 -17.71 -3.46
C ALA A 58 -0.42 -17.25 -4.24
N ARG A 59 -0.40 -15.98 -4.67
CA ARG A 59 0.76 -15.38 -5.35
C ARG A 59 2.01 -15.37 -4.48
N LEU A 60 1.88 -14.97 -3.21
CA LEU A 60 3.01 -14.95 -2.28
C LEU A 60 3.59 -16.35 -2.06
N ASN A 61 2.74 -17.36 -1.84
CA ASN A 61 3.17 -18.74 -1.67
C ASN A 61 3.81 -19.29 -2.95
N TRP A 62 3.30 -18.91 -4.12
CA TRP A 62 3.93 -19.24 -5.39
C TRP A 62 5.34 -18.62 -5.47
N CYS A 63 5.50 -17.31 -5.28
CA CYS A 63 6.80 -16.65 -5.30
C CYS A 63 7.80 -17.27 -4.30
N ARG A 64 7.36 -17.55 -3.07
CA ARG A 64 8.22 -18.17 -2.04
C ARG A 64 8.72 -19.55 -2.44
N ARG A 65 7.86 -20.39 -3.03
CA ARG A 65 8.25 -21.71 -3.52
C ARG A 65 9.24 -21.67 -4.68
N HIS A 66 9.25 -20.56 -5.42
CA HIS A 66 9.98 -20.41 -6.67
C HIS A 66 11.15 -19.41 -6.56
N VAL A 67 11.50 -18.99 -5.34
CA VAL A 67 12.54 -17.97 -5.10
C VAL A 67 13.95 -18.44 -5.48
N GLN A 68 14.20 -19.75 -5.43
CA GLN A 68 15.49 -20.38 -5.77
C GLN A 68 15.53 -20.94 -7.20
N TRP A 69 14.54 -20.63 -8.03
CA TRP A 69 14.50 -21.15 -9.38
C TRP A 69 15.64 -20.64 -10.25
N SER A 70 16.28 -21.57 -10.96
CA SER A 70 17.32 -21.29 -11.93
C SER A 70 16.71 -20.88 -13.28
N GLN A 71 17.55 -20.35 -14.17
CA GLN A 71 17.11 -19.98 -15.52
C GLN A 71 16.53 -21.18 -16.31
N ASN A 72 17.04 -22.39 -16.06
CA ASN A 72 16.52 -23.62 -16.66
C ASN A 72 15.13 -24.00 -16.11
N ASP A 73 14.85 -23.68 -14.85
CA ASP A 73 13.53 -23.90 -14.26
C ASP A 73 12.51 -22.93 -14.86
N TRP A 74 12.91 -21.66 -15.05
CA TRP A 74 12.10 -20.66 -15.74
C TRP A 74 11.79 -21.04 -17.19
N ALA A 75 12.75 -21.64 -17.90
CA ALA A 75 12.57 -22.07 -19.28
C ALA A 75 11.50 -23.17 -19.46
N ARG A 76 11.14 -23.87 -18.37
CA ARG A 76 10.09 -24.91 -18.37
C ARG A 76 8.70 -24.35 -18.12
N VAL A 77 8.56 -23.09 -17.70
CA VAL A 77 7.25 -22.51 -17.39
C VAL A 77 6.61 -21.92 -18.63
N LEU A 78 5.44 -22.45 -18.96
CA LEU A 78 4.56 -21.86 -19.95
C LEU A 78 3.76 -20.73 -19.32
N PHE A 79 3.97 -19.51 -19.80
CA PHE A 79 3.13 -18.37 -19.46
C PHE A 79 1.96 -18.30 -20.42
N THR A 80 0.74 -18.44 -19.90
CA THR A 80 -0.48 -18.16 -20.64
C THR A 80 -1.13 -16.93 -20.02
N ASP A 81 -1.12 -15.80 -20.71
CA ASP A 81 -1.97 -14.69 -20.32
C ASP A 81 -3.37 -14.90 -20.93
N LYS A 82 -4.40 -14.68 -20.12
CA LYS A 82 -5.68 -14.31 -20.68
C LYS A 82 -5.74 -12.81 -20.63
N SER A 83 -5.75 -12.20 -21.82
CA SER A 83 -6.00 -10.79 -22.00
C SER A 83 -7.33 -10.44 -21.33
N ARG A 84 -7.38 -9.29 -20.66
CA ARG A 84 -8.53 -8.86 -19.87
C ARG A 84 -9.68 -8.36 -20.74
#